data_AF-Q92TJ4-F1
#
_entry.id   AF-Q92TJ4-F1
#
_cell.length_a   1.000
_cell.length_b   1.000
_cell.length_c   1.000
_cell.angle_alpha   90.00
_cell.angle_beta   90.00
_cell.angle_gamma   90.00
#
_symmetry.space_group_name_H-M   'P 1'
#
loop_
_entity.id
_entity.type
_entity.pdbx_description
1 polymer ?
#
loop_
_entity_poly.entity_id
_entity_poly.type
_entity_poly.pdbx_seq_one_letter_code
_entity_poly.pdbx_strand_id
1 'polypeptide(L)'
;MNAPSLKEENALTITRVFDAPANLVFKVWTTPEHLARWWGPKGFTVPAITTDFREGGAWRGCIRSPEGQDYWAHGIYREIVAPSRIVLSFVWEEEGAIDTLITVTLEDVAGGTRLTFHQAPFTSAESRDSHAEGWSECMDRLVSYVAARKEEVQ
;
A
#
# COMPACT_ATOMS: atom_id res chain seq x y z
N MET A 1 18.75 -4.84 15.94
CA MET A 1 18.94 -3.62 15.12
C MET A 1 17.74 -2.73 15.39
N ASN A 2 17.96 -1.60 16.06
CA ASN A 2 16.87 -0.73 16.53
C ASN A 2 16.38 0.14 15.37
N ALA A 3 15.12 -0.02 14.98
CA ALA A 3 14.45 0.93 14.10
C ALA A 3 14.33 2.28 14.83
N PRO A 4 14.53 3.42 14.14
CA PRO A 4 14.40 4.73 14.75
C PRO A 4 12.94 4.95 15.19
N SER A 5 12.73 5.16 16.48
CA SER A 5 11.44 5.52 17.07
C SER A 5 11.14 6.98 16.71
N LEU A 6 10.57 7.20 15.52
CA LEU A 6 9.62 8.30 15.33
C LEU A 6 8.46 8.00 16.27
N LYS A 7 8.07 8.96 17.12
CA LYS A 7 7.04 8.75 18.15
C LYS A 7 5.85 8.01 17.51
N GLU A 8 5.58 6.78 17.95
CA GLU A 8 4.60 5.86 17.35
C GLU A 8 3.19 6.49 17.24
N GLU A 9 2.92 7.54 18.02
CA GLU A 9 1.73 8.38 17.97
C GLU A 9 1.41 8.97 16.57
N ASN A 10 2.41 9.18 15.70
CA ASN A 10 2.25 9.77 14.37
C ASN A 10 2.52 8.78 13.22
N ALA A 11 2.49 7.49 13.49
CA ALA A 11 2.72 6.44 12.51
C ALA A 11 1.52 5.49 12.43
N LEU A 12 1.20 5.05 11.22
CA LEU A 12 0.21 4.02 10.95
C LEU A 12 0.95 2.70 10.71
N THR A 13 0.53 1.62 11.38
CA THR A 13 0.96 0.25 11.08
C THR A 13 -0.24 -0.65 10.88
N ILE A 14 -0.27 -1.41 9.77
CA ILE A 14 -1.28 -2.41 9.46
C ILE A 14 -0.57 -3.72 9.14
N THR A 15 -0.98 -4.82 9.78
CA THR A 15 -0.47 -6.17 9.49
C THR A 15 -1.58 -7.05 8.93
N ARG A 16 -1.26 -7.84 7.90
CA ARG A 16 -2.12 -8.89 7.35
C ARG A 16 -1.29 -10.14 7.05
N VAL A 17 -1.91 -11.31 7.18
CA VAL A 17 -1.32 -12.59 6.77
C VAL A 17 -2.07 -13.08 5.54
N PHE A 18 -1.32 -13.43 4.51
CA PHE A 18 -1.81 -13.95 3.24
C PHE A 18 -1.47 -15.44 3.19
N ASP A 19 -2.45 -16.28 2.87
CA ASP A 19 -2.21 -17.68 2.53
C ASP A 19 -1.67 -17.79 1.09
N ALA A 20 -0.53 -17.17 0.81
CA ALA A 20 0.14 -17.10 -0.48
C ALA A 20 1.65 -16.91 -0.29
N PRO A 21 2.50 -17.30 -1.25
CA PRO A 21 3.95 -17.07 -1.17
C PRO A 21 4.29 -15.59 -1.36
N ALA A 22 5.39 -15.14 -0.74
CA ALA A 22 5.79 -13.73 -0.74
C ALA A 22 5.98 -13.16 -2.15
N ASN A 23 6.47 -13.97 -3.09
CA ASN A 23 6.59 -13.59 -4.49
C ASN A 23 5.26 -13.19 -5.14
N LEU A 24 4.16 -13.88 -4.80
CA LEU A 24 2.83 -13.55 -5.34
C LEU A 24 2.33 -12.24 -4.74
N VAL A 25 2.44 -12.08 -3.42
CA VAL A 25 2.02 -10.84 -2.73
C VAL A 25 2.85 -9.64 -3.23
N PHE A 26 4.16 -9.82 -3.37
CA PHE A 26 5.06 -8.80 -3.92
C PHE A 26 4.67 -8.45 -5.37
N LYS A 27 4.39 -9.43 -6.23
CA LYS A 27 3.94 -9.17 -7.60
C LYS A 27 2.63 -8.39 -7.63
N VAL A 28 1.67 -8.74 -6.78
CA VAL A 28 0.38 -8.02 -6.67
C VAL A 28 0.56 -6.58 -6.21
N TRP A 29 1.58 -6.30 -5.40
CA TRP A 29 1.89 -4.95 -4.92
C TRP A 29 2.65 -4.08 -5.94
N THR A 30 3.31 -4.69 -6.93
CA THR A 30 4.27 -4.02 -7.81
C THR A 30 3.81 -3.91 -9.25
N THR A 31 2.78 -4.66 -9.62
CA THR A 31 2.24 -4.72 -10.98
C THR A 31 1.02 -3.79 -11.10
N PRO A 32 1.01 -2.78 -11.99
CA PRO A 32 -0.09 -1.82 -12.11
C PRO A 32 -1.46 -2.47 -12.35
N GLU A 33 -1.53 -3.53 -13.15
CA GLU A 33 -2.77 -4.27 -13.42
C GLU A 33 -3.36 -4.93 -12.17
N HIS A 34 -2.51 -5.26 -11.19
CA HIS A 34 -2.92 -5.81 -9.91
C HIS A 34 -3.28 -4.70 -8.92
N LEU A 35 -2.46 -3.65 -8.83
CA LEU A 35 -2.73 -2.48 -8.00
C LEU A 35 -4.11 -1.88 -8.31
N ALA A 36 -4.49 -1.78 -9.58
CA ALA A 36 -5.80 -1.27 -10.01
C ALA A 36 -7.01 -2.06 -9.46
N ARG A 37 -6.80 -3.28 -8.93
CA ARG A 37 -7.88 -4.14 -8.42
C ARG A 37 -8.17 -3.93 -6.93
N TRP A 38 -7.18 -3.47 -6.16
CA TRP A 38 -7.28 -3.40 -4.70
C TRP A 38 -6.85 -2.07 -4.09
N TRP A 39 -6.11 -1.22 -4.82
CA TRP A 39 -5.59 0.07 -4.34
C TRP A 39 -6.67 1.16 -4.29
N GLY A 40 -7.67 0.97 -3.44
CA GLY A 40 -8.74 1.91 -3.16
C GLY A 40 -9.71 1.33 -2.14
N PRO A 41 -10.27 2.15 -1.23
CA PRO A 41 -11.16 1.67 -0.17
C PRO A 41 -12.44 1.04 -0.73
N LYS A 42 -13.28 0.49 0.14
CA LYS A 42 -14.50 -0.20 -0.28
C LYS A 42 -15.43 0.77 -1.02
N GLY A 43 -15.94 0.34 -2.17
CA GLY A 43 -16.80 1.17 -3.04
C GLY A 43 -16.04 2.10 -3.99
N PHE A 44 -14.73 2.31 -3.78
CA PHE A 44 -13.91 3.11 -4.69
C PHE A 44 -13.41 2.28 -5.87
N THR A 45 -13.23 2.95 -7.01
CA THR A 45 -12.59 2.40 -8.21
C THR A 45 -11.21 3.02 -8.40
N VAL A 46 -10.35 2.36 -9.19
CA VAL A 46 -8.99 2.85 -9.50
C VAL A 46 -8.91 3.14 -11.00
N PRO A 47 -9.38 4.32 -11.47
CA PRO A 47 -9.43 4.62 -12.91
C PRO A 47 -8.06 4.75 -13.56
N ALA A 48 -7.01 5.07 -12.80
CA ALA A 48 -5.66 5.20 -13.34
C ALA A 48 -4.61 4.80 -12.29
N ILE A 49 -3.61 4.03 -12.71
CA ILE A 49 -2.40 3.81 -11.93
C ILE A 49 -1.22 3.60 -12.87
N THR A 50 -0.16 4.35 -12.63
CA THR A 50 1.08 4.31 -13.42
C THR A 50 2.24 4.17 -12.47
N THR A 51 3.19 3.30 -12.81
CA THR A 51 4.34 2.99 -11.98
C THR A 51 5.55 2.71 -12.86
N ASP A 52 6.64 3.44 -12.60
CA ASP A 52 8.00 3.09 -13.04
C ASP A 52 8.65 2.32 -11.89
N PHE A 53 8.39 1.01 -11.82
CA PHE A 53 8.78 0.17 -10.67
C PHE A 53 10.28 -0.15 -10.64
N ARG A 54 11.06 0.86 -10.23
CA ARG A 54 12.51 0.81 -9.97
C ARG A 54 12.85 1.86 -8.92
N GLU A 55 13.99 1.73 -8.26
CA GLU A 55 14.46 2.77 -7.33
C GLU A 55 14.64 4.11 -8.06
N GLY A 56 14.11 5.18 -7.46
CA GLY A 56 14.02 6.51 -8.05
C GLY A 56 12.92 6.67 -9.11
N GLY A 57 12.18 5.61 -9.44
CA GLY A 57 11.05 5.66 -10.37
C GLY A 57 9.80 6.29 -9.74
N ALA A 58 9.03 7.00 -10.55
CA ALA A 58 7.83 7.68 -10.10
C ALA A 58 6.59 6.79 -10.23
N TRP A 59 5.61 7.03 -9.35
CA TRP A 59 4.29 6.45 -9.45
C TRP A 59 3.22 7.54 -9.28
N ARG A 60 2.07 7.33 -9.90
CA ARG A 60 0.90 8.18 -9.76
C ARG A 60 -0.35 7.33 -9.93
N GLY A 61 -1.29 7.47 -9.00
CA GLY A 61 -2.55 6.73 -9.00
C GLY A 61 -3.74 7.63 -8.70
N CYS A 62 -4.89 7.24 -9.20
CA CYS A 62 -6.18 7.87 -8.93
C CYS A 62 -7.14 6.84 -8.36
N ILE A 63 -7.78 7.21 -7.25
CA ILE A 63 -8.98 6.53 -6.75
C ILE A 63 -10.19 7.42 -7.02
N ARG A 64 -11.32 6.80 -7.34
CA ARG A 64 -12.59 7.49 -7.59
C ARG A 64 -13.65 7.01 -6.62
N SER A 65 -14.30 7.93 -5.93
CA SER A 65 -15.39 7.63 -5.00
C SER A 65 -16.66 7.16 -5.71
N PRO A 66 -17.61 6.53 -5.00
CA PRO A 66 -18.92 6.17 -5.57
C PRO A 66 -19.69 7.36 -6.16
N GLU A 67 -19.47 8.56 -5.63
CA GLU A 67 -20.07 9.82 -6.08
C GLU A 67 -19.38 10.39 -7.33
N GLY A 68 -18.28 9.78 -7.77
CA GLY A 68 -17.54 10.17 -8.96
C GLY A 68 -16.41 11.17 -8.73
N GLN A 69 -16.07 11.49 -7.47
CA GLN A 69 -14.95 12.37 -7.14
C GLN A 69 -13.61 11.63 -7.31
N ASP A 70 -12.68 12.26 -8.02
CA ASP A 70 -11.32 11.75 -8.21
C ASP A 70 -10.37 12.28 -7.14
N TYR A 71 -9.57 11.39 -6.57
CA TYR A 71 -8.48 11.70 -5.64
C TYR A 71 -7.20 11.13 -6.22
N TRP A 72 -6.19 12.00 -6.37
CA TRP A 72 -4.91 11.64 -6.98
C TRP A 72 -3.83 11.62 -5.91
N ALA A 73 -2.95 10.62 -5.98
CA ALA A 73 -1.74 10.55 -5.19
C ALA A 73 -0.55 10.19 -6.06
N HIS A 74 0.64 10.63 -5.66
CA HIS A 74 1.88 10.31 -6.34
C HIS A 74 3.04 10.14 -5.37
N GLY A 75 4.17 9.70 -5.89
CA GLY A 75 5.41 9.60 -5.15
C GLY A 75 6.52 8.91 -5.92
N ILE A 76 7.58 8.54 -5.20
CA ILE A 76 8.80 7.95 -5.76
C ILE A 76 9.11 6.66 -4.99
N TYR A 77 9.46 5.59 -5.70
CA TYR A 77 10.03 4.39 -5.07
C TYR A 77 11.44 4.69 -4.55
N ARG A 78 11.64 4.52 -3.25
CA ARG A 78 12.91 4.83 -2.56
C ARG A 78 13.80 3.61 -2.42
N GLU A 79 13.21 2.45 -2.16
CA GLU A 79 13.93 1.19 -1.93
C GLU A 79 13.09 0.03 -2.44
N ILE A 80 13.70 -0.90 -3.16
CA ILE A 80 13.03 -2.12 -3.64
C ILE A 80 13.94 -3.32 -3.39
N VAL A 81 13.49 -4.22 -2.51
CA VAL A 81 14.16 -5.50 -2.24
C VAL A 81 13.17 -6.62 -2.49
N ALA A 82 13.21 -7.21 -3.68
CA ALA A 82 12.27 -8.28 -4.03
C ALA A 82 12.66 -9.61 -3.33
N PRO A 83 11.69 -10.38 -2.78
CA PRO A 83 10.26 -10.08 -2.63
C PRO A 83 9.89 -9.53 -1.23
N SER A 84 10.83 -8.98 -0.47
CA SER A 84 10.71 -8.76 0.98
C SER A 84 10.39 -7.33 1.40
N ARG A 85 10.67 -6.31 0.58
CA ARG A 85 10.52 -4.91 1.00
C ARG A 85 10.29 -3.94 -0.16
N ILE A 86 9.42 -2.96 0.07
CA ILE A 86 9.16 -1.83 -0.83
C ILE A 86 9.03 -0.57 0.03
N VAL A 87 9.77 0.48 -0.31
CA VAL A 87 9.65 1.80 0.30
C VAL A 87 9.31 2.81 -0.78
N LEU A 88 8.28 3.62 -0.55
CA LEU A 88 7.82 4.64 -1.48
C LEU A 88 7.36 5.89 -0.74
N SER A 89 7.61 7.07 -1.30
CA SER A 89 6.93 8.28 -0.83
C SER A 89 5.49 8.28 -1.33
N PHE A 90 4.63 8.98 -0.60
CA PHE A 90 3.21 9.10 -0.85
C PHE A 90 2.75 10.50 -0.46
N VAL A 91 2.15 11.20 -1.40
CA VAL A 91 1.52 12.51 -1.20
C VAL A 91 0.23 12.59 -2.01
N TRP A 92 -0.82 13.15 -1.42
CA TRP A 92 -2.06 13.48 -2.11
C TRP A 92 -1.87 14.75 -2.95
N GLU A 93 -2.51 14.84 -4.12
CA GLU A 93 -2.55 16.05 -4.95
C GLU A 93 -3.60 17.03 -4.43
N GLU A 94 -3.43 17.45 -3.18
CA GLU A 94 -4.32 18.37 -2.48
C GLU A 94 -3.49 19.51 -1.86
N GLU A 95 -4.10 20.68 -1.72
CA GLU A 95 -3.41 21.82 -1.12
C GLU A 95 -3.09 21.54 0.35
N GLY A 96 -1.82 21.74 0.74
CA GLY A 96 -1.35 21.46 2.10
C GLY A 96 -1.09 19.98 2.40
N ALA A 97 -1.18 19.09 1.41
CA ALA A 97 -0.79 17.69 1.56
C ALA A 97 0.70 17.56 1.95
N ILE A 98 0.99 16.53 2.73
CA ILE A 98 2.31 16.29 3.31
C ILE A 98 2.88 15.01 2.71
N ASP A 99 4.19 15.03 2.43
CA ASP A 99 4.90 13.84 1.99
C ASP A 99 5.03 12.86 3.16
N THR A 100 4.47 11.67 2.95
CA THR A 100 4.58 10.54 3.87
C THR A 100 5.40 9.44 3.22
N LEU A 101 6.00 8.58 4.03
CA LEU A 101 6.76 7.44 3.59
C LEU A 101 6.02 6.15 3.94
N ILE A 102 5.69 5.38 2.92
CA ILE A 102 5.14 4.04 3.05
C ILE A 102 6.31 3.04 3.00
N THR A 103 6.34 2.13 3.96
CA THR A 103 7.20 0.96 4.00
C THR A 103 6.34 -0.29 4.06
N VAL A 104 6.52 -1.18 3.09
CA VAL A 104 5.88 -2.50 3.05
C VAL A 104 6.96 -3.55 3.23
N THR A 105 6.79 -4.43 4.21
CA THR A 105 7.67 -5.58 4.40
C THR A 105 6.87 -6.87 4.30
N LEU A 106 7.45 -7.85 3.63
CA LEU A 106 6.89 -9.18 3.41
C LEU A 106 7.83 -10.19 4.06
N GLU A 107 7.28 -11.02 4.94
CA GLU A 107 8.01 -12.04 5.67
C GLU A 107 7.30 -13.38 5.51
N ASP A 108 8.05 -14.44 5.18
CA ASP A 108 7.51 -15.79 5.18
C ASP A 108 7.21 -16.23 6.62
N VAL A 109 6.00 -16.76 6.82
CA VAL A 109 5.52 -17.26 8.11
C VAL A 109 4.85 -18.62 7.93
N ALA A 110 4.65 -19.34 9.03
CA ALA A 110 3.84 -20.55 9.00
C ALA A 110 2.42 -20.20 8.51
N GLY A 111 2.01 -20.75 7.36
CA GLY A 111 0.72 -20.47 6.73
C GLY A 111 0.74 -19.40 5.64
N GLY A 112 1.90 -18.90 5.20
CA GLY A 112 2.03 -18.05 4.01
C GLY A 112 2.95 -16.85 4.23
N THR A 113 2.49 -15.65 3.94
CA THR A 113 3.30 -14.42 4.04
C THR A 113 2.62 -13.38 4.91
N ARG A 114 3.38 -12.82 5.86
CA ARG A 114 2.97 -11.66 6.63
C ARG A 114 3.40 -10.39 5.90
N LEU A 115 2.44 -9.52 5.60
CA LEU A 115 2.68 -8.16 5.14
C LEU A 115 2.54 -7.21 6.33
N THR A 116 3.54 -6.36 6.53
CA THR A 116 3.46 -5.21 7.43
C THR A 116 3.56 -3.95 6.60
N PHE A 117 2.49 -3.16 6.63
CA PHE A 117 2.40 -1.83 6.02
C PHE A 117 2.62 -0.80 7.11
N HIS A 118 3.54 0.13 6.87
CA HIS A 118 3.82 1.23 7.77
C HIS A 118 3.83 2.54 6.99
N GLN A 119 3.14 3.57 7.48
CA GLN A 119 3.13 4.91 6.88
C GLN A 119 3.39 5.98 7.95
N ALA A 120 4.33 6.88 7.68
CA ALA A 120 4.69 7.99 8.56
C ALA A 120 5.47 9.08 7.79
N PRO A 121 5.55 10.34 8.26
CA PRO A 121 4.87 10.86 9.45
C PRO A 121 3.47 11.39 9.14
N PHE A 122 2.57 11.32 10.12
CA PHE A 122 1.32 12.09 10.13
C PHE A 122 1.44 13.32 11.02
N THR A 123 0.73 14.40 10.68
CA THR A 123 0.72 15.64 11.49
C THR A 123 -0.32 15.64 12.59
N SER A 124 -1.34 14.78 12.51
CA SER A 124 -2.38 14.64 13.53
C SER A 124 -2.87 13.18 13.62
N ALA A 125 -3.39 12.82 14.80
CA ALA A 125 -4.04 11.53 15.00
C ALA A 125 -5.26 11.34 14.09
N GLU A 126 -6.04 12.40 13.85
CA GLU A 126 -7.19 12.38 12.94
C GLU A 126 -6.78 12.01 11.50
N SER A 127 -5.71 12.63 10.98
CA SER A 127 -5.19 12.30 9.65
C SER A 127 -4.70 10.84 9.59
N ARG A 128 -3.96 10.40 10.62
CA ARG A 128 -3.51 9.02 10.74
C ARG A 128 -4.68 8.03 10.76
N ASP A 129 -5.71 8.31 11.56
CA ASP A 129 -6.85 7.40 11.77
C ASP A 129 -7.72 7.30 10.51
N SER A 130 -7.95 8.43 9.80
CA SER A 130 -8.61 8.42 8.50
C SER A 130 -7.83 7.60 7.46
N HIS A 131 -6.50 7.72 7.42
CA HIS A 131 -5.66 6.86 6.57
C HIS A 131 -5.70 5.40 7.01
N ALA A 132 -5.76 5.14 8.32
CA ALA A 132 -5.83 3.79 8.88
C ALA A 132 -7.09 3.06 8.42
N GLU A 133 -8.23 3.74 8.43
CA GLU A 133 -9.51 3.20 7.94
C GLU A 133 -9.43 2.89 6.46
N GLY A 134 -9.04 3.88 5.63
CA GLY A 134 -8.96 3.70 4.18
C GLY A 134 -7.98 2.59 3.77
N TRP A 135 -6.79 2.55 4.37
CA TRP A 135 -5.83 1.49 4.10
C TRP A 135 -6.28 0.12 4.62
N SER A 136 -6.98 0.06 5.75
CA SER A 136 -7.50 -1.22 6.25
C SER A 136 -8.46 -1.85 5.25
N GLU A 137 -9.35 -1.06 4.66
CA GLU A 137 -10.26 -1.53 3.62
C GLU A 137 -9.51 -1.94 2.33
N CYS A 138 -8.50 -1.18 1.91
CA CYS A 138 -7.62 -1.56 0.79
C CYS A 138 -6.94 -2.91 1.06
N MET A 139 -6.46 -3.13 2.29
CA MET A 139 -5.78 -4.37 2.69
C MET A 139 -6.73 -5.56 2.71
N ASP A 140 -7.98 -5.38 3.15
CA ASP A 140 -8.98 -6.45 3.13
C ASP A 140 -9.38 -6.83 1.69
N ARG A 141 -9.44 -5.85 0.77
CA ARG A 141 -9.57 -6.12 -0.67
C ARG A 141 -8.37 -6.88 -1.22
N LEU A 142 -7.15 -6.49 -0.81
CA LEU A 142 -5.92 -7.16 -1.22
C LEU A 142 -5.90 -8.62 -0.76
N VAL A 143 -6.30 -8.92 0.47
CA VAL A 143 -6.42 -10.30 1.00
C VAL A 143 -7.33 -11.14 0.11
N SER A 144 -8.53 -10.62 -0.17
CA SER A 144 -9.50 -11.30 -1.03
C SER A 144 -8.98 -11.51 -2.45
N TYR A 145 -8.29 -10.50 -2.99
CA TYR A 145 -7.72 -10.56 -4.33
C TYR A 145 -6.58 -11.58 -4.45
N VAL A 146 -5.66 -11.61 -3.48
CA VAL A 146 -4.55 -12.57 -3.46
C VAL A 146 -5.06 -14.00 -3.33
N ALA A 147 -6.07 -14.24 -2.48
CA ALA A 147 -6.68 -15.56 -2.34
C ALA A 147 -7.23 -16.08 -3.68
N ALA A 148 -8.01 -15.26 -4.40
CA ALA A 148 -8.55 -15.63 -5.71
C ALA A 148 -7.45 -15.92 -6.75
N ARG A 149 -6.31 -15.22 -6.72
CA ARG A 149 -5.19 -15.45 -7.64
C ARG A 149 -4.39 -16.71 -7.36
N LYS A 150 -4.35 -17.15 -6.10
CA LYS A 150 -3.72 -18.43 -5.75
C LYS A 150 -4.48 -19.60 -6.38
N GLU A 151 -5.81 -19.55 -6.35
CA GLU A 151 -6.68 -20.59 -6.89
C GLU A 151 -6.57 -20.72 -8.43
N GLU A 152 -6.20 -19.65 -9.15
CA GLU A 152 -5.99 -19.67 -10.60
C GLU A 152 -4.67 -20.31 -11.05
N VAL A 153 -3.70 -20.44 -10.14
CA VAL A 153 -2.33 -20.92 -10.44
C VAL A 153 -2.12 -22.38 -10.02
N GLN A 154 -3.11 -22.97 -9.34
CA GLN A 154 -3.06 -24.31 -8.75
C GLN A 154 -3.84 -25.33 -9.57
#